data_AF-A0A7W2U078-F1
#
_entry.id   AF-A0A7W2U078-F1
#
_cell.length_a   1.000
_cell.length_b   1.000
_cell.length_c   1.000
_cell.angle_alpha   90.00
_cell.angle_beta   90.00
_cell.angle_gamma   90.00
#
_symmetry.space_group_name_H-M   'P 1'
#
loop_
_entity.id
_entity.type
_entity.pdbx_description
1 polymer ?
#
loop_
_entity_poly.entity_id
_entity_poly.type
_entity_poly.pdbx_seq_one_letter_code
_entity_poly.pdbx_strand_id
1 'polypeptide(L)'
;MFNHQNKRINQSGFTLIELVVVIIIIGILAATAAPKLINISSEANVAVLKSMGGAVLSGAKSVYTKSLIAGVQDQQKTTIDLNGDGVDDVEVSYGYPSASRGNGISKIMASNFVTEWTWSTTYGDTRFWLTTASLGGRSGQYVNQTAVLASGCYILYDPALAPGDSPSISYITTDC
;
A
#
# COMPACT_ATOMS: atom_id res chain seq x y z
N MET A 1 -43.63 50.08 -30.08
CA MET A 1 -43.74 48.60 -30.21
C MET A 1 -42.48 48.11 -30.90
N PHE A 2 -41.57 47.45 -30.18
CA PHE A 2 -40.24 47.10 -30.68
C PHE A 2 -40.30 45.93 -31.67
N ASN A 3 -39.65 46.08 -32.83
CA ASN A 3 -39.61 45.09 -33.91
C ASN A 3 -38.50 44.06 -33.64
N HIS A 4 -38.87 42.81 -33.36
CA HIS A 4 -37.93 41.72 -33.07
C HIS A 4 -37.39 41.13 -34.39
N GLN A 5 -36.20 41.58 -34.82
CA GLN A 5 -35.49 41.01 -35.98
C GLN A 5 -34.85 39.68 -35.56
N ASN A 6 -35.48 38.56 -35.91
CA ASN A 6 -34.97 37.23 -35.59
C ASN A 6 -33.81 36.87 -36.55
N LYS A 7 -32.56 37.06 -36.10
CA LYS A 7 -31.35 36.73 -36.86
C LYS A 7 -31.22 35.21 -36.97
N ARG A 8 -31.55 34.62 -38.12
CA ARG A 8 -31.28 33.20 -38.38
C ARG A 8 -29.76 32.99 -38.41
N ILE A 9 -29.23 32.28 -37.41
CA ILE A 9 -27.86 31.79 -37.42
C ILE A 9 -27.82 30.67 -38.47
N ASN A 10 -27.06 30.87 -39.56
CA ASN A 10 -26.80 29.81 -40.53
C ASN A 10 -26.04 28.71 -39.79
N GLN A 11 -26.70 27.58 -39.51
CA GLN A 11 -26.04 26.39 -39.00
C GLN A 11 -25.30 25.73 -40.17
N SER A 12 -24.03 26.07 -40.32
CA SER A 12 -23.09 25.30 -41.14
C SER A 12 -23.03 23.88 -40.56
N GLY A 13 -23.66 22.92 -41.22
CA GLY A 13 -23.59 21.51 -40.81
C GLY A 13 -22.17 20.98 -40.91
N PHE A 14 -21.76 20.15 -39.96
CA PHE A 14 -20.50 19.40 -40.02
C PHE A 14 -20.46 18.52 -41.27
N THR A 15 -19.32 18.45 -41.95
CA THR A 15 -19.18 17.55 -43.10
C THR A 15 -19.04 16.10 -42.65
N LEU A 16 -19.55 15.15 -43.44
CA LEU A 16 -19.37 13.71 -43.14
C LEU A 16 -17.89 13.33 -43.04
N ILE A 17 -17.03 13.97 -43.84
CA ILE A 17 -15.59 13.70 -43.82
C ILE A 17 -14.93 14.20 -42.54
N GLU A 18 -15.34 15.34 -41.97
CA GLU A 18 -14.82 15.81 -40.67
C GLU A 18 -15.13 14.81 -39.56
N LEU A 19 -16.36 14.29 -39.51
CA LEU A 19 -16.73 13.28 -38.52
C LEU A 19 -15.88 12.01 -38.68
N VAL A 20 -15.67 11.55 -39.92
CA VAL A 20 -14.89 10.35 -40.22
C VAL A 20 -13.41 10.53 -39.85
N VAL A 21 -12.80 11.67 -40.18
CA VAL A 21 -11.39 11.93 -39.82
C VAL A 21 -11.21 11.99 -38.31
N VAL A 22 -12.15 12.58 -37.57
CA VAL A 22 -12.08 12.65 -36.10
C VAL A 22 -12.12 11.27 -35.46
N ILE A 23 -13.03 10.38 -35.86
CA ILE A 23 -13.08 9.03 -35.30
C ILE A 23 -11.85 8.19 -35.67
N ILE A 24 -11.25 8.42 -36.85
CA ILE A 24 -10.00 7.77 -37.26
C ILE A 24 -8.85 8.23 -36.36
N ILE A 25 -8.73 9.55 -36.13
CA ILE A 25 -7.68 10.10 -35.27
C ILE A 25 -7.83 9.56 -33.84
N ILE A 26 -9.04 9.57 -33.27
CA ILE A 26 -9.30 9.02 -31.93
C ILE A 26 -9.01 7.52 -31.90
N GLY A 27 -9.33 6.78 -32.97
CA GLY A 27 -9.02 5.35 -33.08
C GLY A 27 -7.52 5.04 -33.02
N ILE A 28 -6.70 5.82 -33.73
CA ILE A 28 -5.23 5.65 -33.72
C ILE A 28 -4.65 6.02 -32.34
N LEU A 29 -5.12 7.12 -31.73
CA LEU A 29 -4.68 7.53 -30.40
C LEU A 29 -5.07 6.49 -29.34
N ALA A 30 -6.26 5.91 -29.43
CA ALA A 30 -6.70 4.86 -28.50
C ALA A 30 -5.87 3.57 -28.66
N ALA A 31 -5.60 3.14 -29.90
CA ALA A 31 -4.82 1.93 -30.18
C ALA A 31 -3.37 2.02 -29.65
N THR A 32 -2.78 3.21 -29.69
CA THR A 32 -1.41 3.44 -29.19
C THR A 32 -1.35 3.68 -27.68
N ALA A 33 -2.40 4.24 -27.07
CA ALA A 33 -2.46 4.50 -25.62
C ALA A 33 -2.86 3.26 -24.79
N ALA A 34 -3.70 2.37 -25.33
CA ALA A 34 -4.25 1.23 -24.58
C ALA A 34 -3.18 0.30 -23.95
N PRO A 35 -2.08 -0.09 -24.63
CA PRO A 35 -1.06 -0.95 -24.03
C PRO A 35 -0.35 -0.30 -22.83
N LYS A 36 -0.11 1.02 -22.90
CA LYS A 36 0.56 1.76 -21.82
C LYS A 36 -0.35 1.89 -20.59
N LEU A 37 -1.65 2.10 -20.80
CA LEU A 37 -2.62 2.21 -19.71
C LEU A 37 -2.72 0.92 -18.87
N ILE A 38 -2.60 -0.25 -19.50
CA ILE A 38 -2.65 -1.55 -18.80
C ILE A 38 -1.45 -1.73 -17.86
N ASN A 39 -0.24 -1.30 -18.27
CA ASN A 39 0.97 -1.46 -17.46
C ASN A 39 1.06 -0.47 -16.29
N ILE A 40 0.42 0.70 -16.38
CA ILE A 40 0.45 1.73 -15.33
C ILE A 40 -0.14 1.22 -14.01
N SER A 41 -1.20 0.39 -14.06
CA SER A 41 -1.81 -0.15 -12.85
C SER A 41 -0.83 -1.05 -12.07
N SER A 42 -0.10 -1.91 -12.76
CA SER A 42 0.91 -2.78 -12.16
C SER A 42 2.06 -1.98 -11.54
N GLU A 43 2.61 -1.02 -12.30
CA GLU A 43 3.68 -0.15 -11.80
C GLU A 43 3.21 0.69 -10.59
N ALA A 44 1.96 1.14 -10.60
CA ALA A 44 1.37 1.87 -9.47
C ALA A 44 1.24 0.98 -8.23
N ASN A 45 0.77 -0.26 -8.37
CA ASN A 45 0.70 -1.23 -7.26
C ASN A 45 2.08 -1.47 -6.66
N VAL A 46 3.10 -1.71 -7.51
CA VAL A 46 4.49 -1.89 -7.07
C VAL A 46 5.02 -0.65 -6.34
N ALA A 47 4.73 0.55 -6.85
CA ALA A 47 5.15 1.79 -6.22
C ALA A 47 4.52 1.99 -4.83
N VAL A 48 3.22 1.67 -4.69
CA VAL A 48 2.50 1.71 -3.41
C VAL A 48 3.10 0.72 -2.42
N LEU A 49 3.40 -0.52 -2.84
CA LEU A 49 4.07 -1.50 -1.98
C LEU A 49 5.46 -1.05 -1.54
N LYS A 50 6.26 -0.49 -2.46
CA LYS A 50 7.59 0.05 -2.14
C LYS A 50 7.52 1.19 -1.14
N SER A 51 6.59 2.13 -1.36
CA SER A 51 6.32 3.23 -0.43
C SER A 51 5.94 2.71 0.95
N MET A 52 5.04 1.74 1.01
CA MET A 52 4.61 1.15 2.28
C MET A 52 5.73 0.39 2.98
N GLY A 53 6.51 -0.42 2.27
CA GLY A 53 7.68 -1.09 2.84
C GLY A 53 8.69 -0.11 3.43
N GLY A 54 8.93 1.02 2.77
CA GLY A 54 9.75 2.11 3.31
C GLY A 54 9.16 2.72 4.58
N ALA A 55 7.84 2.96 4.61
CA ALA A 55 7.15 3.46 5.79
C ALA A 55 7.21 2.48 6.97
N VAL A 56 7.01 1.18 6.72
CA VAL A 56 7.12 0.11 7.74
C VAL A 56 8.53 0.09 8.32
N LEU A 57 9.57 0.11 7.48
CA LEU A 57 10.96 0.11 7.95
C LEU A 57 11.31 1.39 8.72
N SER A 58 10.80 2.55 8.27
CA SER A 58 10.99 3.81 8.97
C SER A 58 10.32 3.79 10.35
N GLY A 59 9.08 3.31 10.44
CA GLY A 59 8.36 3.16 11.70
C GLY A 59 9.06 2.18 12.63
N ALA A 60 9.56 1.06 12.11
CA ALA A 60 10.33 0.08 12.88
C ALA A 60 11.59 0.70 13.49
N LYS A 61 12.30 1.57 12.76
CA LYS A 61 13.46 2.31 13.30
C LYS A 61 13.07 3.33 14.37
N SER A 62 11.92 3.98 14.26
CA SER A 62 11.39 4.86 15.31
C SER A 62 11.12 4.09 16.60
N VAL A 63 10.52 2.91 16.51
CA VAL A 63 10.33 2.00 17.66
C VAL A 63 11.67 1.57 18.24
N TYR A 64 12.62 1.18 17.39
CA TYR A 64 13.96 0.80 17.86
C TYR A 64 14.66 1.90 18.64
N THR A 65 14.51 3.16 18.21
CA THR A 65 15.04 4.31 18.95
C THR A 65 14.43 4.42 20.35
N LYS A 66 13.12 4.13 20.50
CA LYS A 66 12.46 4.06 21.81
C LYS A 66 12.93 2.87 22.62
N SER A 67 13.12 1.71 22.01
CA SER A 67 13.67 0.52 22.69
C SER A 67 15.09 0.73 23.21
N LEU A 68 15.94 1.49 22.49
CA LEU A 68 17.27 1.88 22.96
C LEU A 68 17.19 2.76 24.21
N ILE A 69 16.26 3.72 24.24
CA ILE A 69 16.04 4.58 25.41
C ILE A 69 15.54 3.76 26.60
N ALA A 70 14.66 2.77 26.35
CA ALA A 70 14.17 1.84 27.36
C ALA A 70 15.20 0.78 27.78
N GLY A 71 16.33 0.64 27.06
CA GLY A 71 17.38 -0.35 27.36
C GLY A 71 16.98 -1.79 27.07
N VAL A 72 16.04 -2.02 26.14
CA VAL A 72 15.49 -3.35 25.82
C VAL A 72 15.90 -3.89 24.45
N GLN A 73 16.82 -3.22 23.75
CA GLN A 73 17.24 -3.58 22.39
C GLN A 73 17.85 -4.98 22.27
N ASP A 74 18.39 -5.54 23.36
CA ASP A 74 19.02 -6.87 23.35
C ASP A 74 18.06 -7.97 23.83
N GLN A 75 16.85 -7.60 24.23
CA GLN A 75 15.84 -8.56 24.70
C GLN A 75 15.18 -9.24 23.51
N GLN A 76 15.09 -10.58 23.58
CA GLN A 76 14.47 -11.38 22.51
C GLN A 76 13.03 -10.98 22.24
N LYS A 77 12.24 -10.73 23.28
CA LYS A 77 10.85 -10.27 23.15
C LYS A 77 10.43 -9.52 24.41
N THR A 78 9.90 -8.32 24.25
CA THR A 78 9.29 -7.52 25.32
C THR A 78 8.28 -6.55 24.74
N THR A 79 7.56 -5.82 25.59
CA THR A 79 6.72 -4.68 25.21
C THR A 79 7.41 -3.36 25.56
N ILE A 80 7.07 -2.31 24.81
CA ILE A 80 7.45 -0.93 25.13
C ILE A 80 6.24 0.00 25.06
N ASP A 81 6.27 1.02 25.91
CA ASP A 81 5.40 2.19 25.86
C ASP A 81 6.05 3.25 24.95
N LEU A 82 5.37 3.61 23.86
CA LEU A 82 5.86 4.59 22.89
C LEU A 82 5.59 6.03 23.33
N ASN A 83 4.51 6.25 24.08
CA ASN A 83 3.94 7.56 24.36
C ASN A 83 4.21 8.06 25.80
N GLY A 84 4.67 7.19 26.69
CA GLY A 84 5.00 7.47 28.09
C GLY A 84 3.78 7.52 29.03
N ASP A 85 2.63 6.95 28.65
CA ASP A 85 1.41 6.92 29.46
C ASP A 85 1.36 5.78 30.49
N GLY A 86 2.38 4.91 30.49
CA GLY A 86 2.49 3.76 31.39
C GLY A 86 1.74 2.52 30.89
N VAL A 87 1.24 2.52 29.66
CA VAL A 87 0.60 1.38 29.00
C VAL A 87 1.50 0.85 27.88
N ASP A 88 1.64 -0.47 27.82
CA ASP A 88 2.40 -1.13 26.77
C ASP A 88 1.70 -1.00 25.40
N ASP A 89 2.39 -0.42 24.43
CA ASP A 89 1.86 -0.17 23.08
C ASP A 89 2.24 -1.26 22.08
N VAL A 90 3.54 -1.60 22.04
CA VAL A 90 4.14 -2.41 20.97
C VAL A 90 5.06 -3.47 21.54
N GLU A 91 4.86 -4.71 21.09
CA GLU A 91 5.80 -5.80 21.27
C GLU A 91 6.97 -5.65 20.29
N VAL A 92 8.16 -5.72 20.85
CA VAL A 92 9.43 -5.65 20.13
C VAL A 92 10.21 -6.95 20.27
N SER A 93 10.95 -7.30 19.22
CA SER A 93 11.95 -8.35 19.13
C SER A 93 13.29 -7.71 18.85
N TYR A 94 14.22 -7.79 19.80
CA TYR A 94 15.52 -7.12 19.74
C TYR A 94 15.40 -5.62 19.41
N GLY A 95 14.43 -4.97 20.08
CA GLY A 95 14.11 -3.54 19.94
C GLY A 95 13.30 -3.15 18.70
N TYR A 96 13.14 -4.00 17.68
CA TYR A 96 12.28 -3.70 16.53
C TYR A 96 10.87 -4.27 16.74
N PRO A 97 9.81 -3.70 16.15
CA PRO A 97 8.47 -4.28 16.27
C PRO A 97 8.47 -5.76 15.88
N SER A 98 7.83 -6.60 16.67
CA SER A 98 7.68 -8.01 16.34
C SER A 98 6.69 -8.21 15.19
N ALA A 99 6.61 -9.41 14.63
CA ALA A 99 5.55 -9.77 13.69
C ALA A 99 4.27 -10.27 14.39
N SER A 100 4.09 -9.95 15.68
CA SER A 100 2.88 -10.31 16.42
C SER A 100 1.62 -9.71 15.81
N ARG A 101 0.60 -10.56 15.69
CA ARG A 101 -0.73 -10.18 15.21
C ARG A 101 -1.36 -9.10 16.09
N GLY A 102 -1.23 -9.22 17.41
CA GLY A 102 -2.00 -8.41 18.36
C GLY A 102 -1.31 -7.11 18.78
N ASN A 103 0.01 -7.11 18.85
CA ASN A 103 0.80 -6.05 19.46
C ASN A 103 2.11 -5.76 18.72
N GLY A 104 2.38 -6.36 17.56
CA GLY A 104 3.63 -6.15 16.82
C GLY A 104 3.58 -4.95 15.85
N ILE A 105 4.17 -5.15 14.67
CA ILE A 105 4.30 -4.15 13.60
C ILE A 105 2.97 -3.53 13.16
N SER A 106 1.85 -4.23 13.30
CA SER A 106 0.52 -3.71 12.96
C SER A 106 0.11 -2.50 13.81
N LYS A 107 0.65 -2.36 15.03
CA LYS A 107 0.32 -1.26 15.95
C LYS A 107 0.94 0.07 15.59
N ILE A 108 2.01 0.05 14.79
CA ILE A 108 2.72 1.27 14.38
C ILE A 108 2.30 1.77 13.00
N MET A 109 1.29 1.13 12.40
CA MET A 109 0.74 1.53 11.12
C MET A 109 -0.35 2.59 11.32
N ALA A 110 -0.52 3.46 10.33
CA ALA A 110 -1.50 4.55 10.39
C ALA A 110 -2.94 4.04 10.54
N SER A 111 -3.85 4.87 11.07
CA SER A 111 -5.23 4.47 11.34
C SER A 111 -6.04 4.12 10.08
N ASN A 112 -5.70 4.65 8.90
CA ASN A 112 -6.30 4.29 7.62
C ASN A 112 -5.84 2.91 7.09
N PHE A 113 -4.91 2.26 7.79
CA PHE A 113 -4.46 0.92 7.48
C PHE A 113 -5.62 -0.08 7.37
N VAL A 114 -6.65 0.11 8.20
CA VAL A 114 -7.81 -0.80 8.27
C VAL A 114 -8.74 -0.74 7.05
N THR A 115 -8.61 0.27 6.18
CA THR A 115 -9.45 0.40 4.98
C THR A 115 -8.71 0.20 3.68
N GLU A 116 -7.38 0.21 3.69
CA GLU A 116 -6.57 0.13 2.47
C GLU A 116 -5.75 -1.14 2.34
N TRP A 117 -5.63 -1.95 3.40
CA TRP A 117 -4.67 -3.04 3.46
C TRP A 117 -5.25 -4.38 3.93
N THR A 118 -4.74 -5.45 3.35
CA THR A 118 -4.94 -6.84 3.79
C THR A 118 -3.64 -7.37 4.36
N TRP A 119 -3.66 -7.99 5.53
CA TRP A 119 -2.44 -8.43 6.19
C TRP A 119 -2.58 -9.79 6.88
N SER A 120 -1.44 -10.46 7.08
CA SER A 120 -1.35 -11.76 7.73
C SER A 120 -0.06 -11.89 8.54
N THR A 121 0.01 -12.90 9.40
CA THR A 121 1.22 -13.29 10.12
C THR A 121 1.44 -14.78 9.97
N THR A 122 2.70 -15.23 10.07
CA THR A 122 3.02 -16.66 10.16
C THR A 122 2.60 -17.22 11.51
N TYR A 123 2.25 -18.50 11.54
CA TYR A 123 2.00 -19.19 12.80
C TYR A 123 3.24 -19.06 13.71
N GLY A 124 3.05 -18.55 14.93
CA GLY A 124 4.15 -18.17 15.84
C GLY A 124 4.68 -16.74 15.66
N ASP A 125 4.01 -15.91 14.84
CA ASP A 125 4.27 -14.48 14.73
C ASP A 125 5.71 -14.12 14.33
N THR A 126 6.29 -14.93 13.45
CA THR A 126 7.69 -14.81 13.00
C THR A 126 7.89 -13.93 11.77
N ARG A 127 6.81 -13.68 11.00
CA ARG A 127 6.84 -12.85 9.78
C ARG A 127 5.47 -12.24 9.54
N PHE A 128 5.47 -10.99 9.10
CA PHE A 128 4.26 -10.24 8.76
C PHE A 128 4.14 -10.07 7.24
N TRP A 129 2.93 -10.15 6.73
CA TRP A 129 2.59 -10.14 5.31
C TRP A 129 1.60 -9.02 5.04
N LEU A 130 1.76 -8.31 3.93
CA LEU A 130 0.92 -7.16 3.63
C LEU A 130 0.73 -6.95 2.13
N THR A 131 -0.52 -6.85 1.70
CA THR A 131 -0.94 -6.44 0.36
C THR A 131 -1.98 -5.33 0.46
N THR A 132 -2.22 -4.61 -0.63
CA THR A 132 -3.35 -3.67 -0.71
C THR A 132 -4.68 -4.44 -0.65
N ALA A 133 -5.70 -3.81 -0.10
CA ALA A 133 -7.06 -4.36 -0.02
C ALA A 133 -7.68 -4.58 -1.40
N SER A 134 -7.28 -3.79 -2.39
CA SER A 134 -7.71 -3.97 -3.79
C SER A 134 -7.26 -5.30 -4.39
N LEU A 135 -6.13 -5.85 -3.93
CA LEU A 135 -5.57 -7.11 -4.42
C LEU A 135 -5.92 -8.29 -3.50
N GLY A 136 -5.90 -8.08 -2.18
CA GLY A 136 -6.24 -9.11 -1.19
C GLY A 136 -7.76 -9.32 -0.97
N GLY A 137 -8.60 -8.46 -1.55
CA GLY A 137 -10.07 -8.56 -1.53
C GLY A 137 -10.72 -8.32 -0.16
N ARG A 138 -9.95 -7.92 0.85
CA ARG A 138 -10.40 -7.67 2.24
C ARG A 138 -9.67 -6.48 2.81
N SER A 139 -10.25 -5.81 3.79
CA SER A 139 -9.61 -4.63 4.38
C SER A 139 -9.64 -4.65 5.90
N GLY A 140 -8.49 -4.32 6.51
CA GLY A 140 -8.33 -4.19 7.96
C GLY A 140 -8.53 -5.47 8.76
N GLN A 141 -8.65 -6.60 8.07
CA GLN A 141 -8.80 -7.90 8.67
C GLN A 141 -7.49 -8.66 8.59
N TYR A 142 -7.14 -9.30 9.70
CA TYR A 142 -6.23 -10.42 9.66
C TYR A 142 -6.83 -11.50 8.77
N VAL A 143 -6.08 -11.90 7.75
CA VAL A 143 -6.42 -13.04 6.90
C VAL A 143 -5.42 -14.16 7.13
N ASN A 144 -5.78 -15.38 6.75
CA ASN A 144 -4.75 -16.39 6.52
C ASN A 144 -3.85 -15.94 5.36
N GLN A 145 -2.65 -16.51 5.27
CA GLN A 145 -1.68 -16.11 4.23
C GLN A 145 -2.24 -16.32 2.82
N THR A 146 -3.26 -17.16 2.63
CA THR A 146 -3.85 -17.50 1.34
C THR A 146 -4.28 -16.28 0.53
N ALA A 147 -4.98 -15.30 1.14
CA ALA A 147 -5.45 -14.13 0.39
C ALA A 147 -4.30 -13.19 -0.01
N VAL A 148 -3.25 -13.09 0.82
CA VAL A 148 -2.06 -12.29 0.50
C VAL A 148 -1.19 -12.99 -0.55
N LEU A 149 -1.01 -14.30 -0.43
CA LEU A 149 -0.27 -15.11 -1.41
C LEU A 149 -0.95 -15.10 -2.78
N ALA A 150 -2.28 -15.22 -2.80
CA ALA A 150 -3.05 -15.22 -4.04
C ALA A 150 -2.98 -13.88 -4.79
N SER A 151 -2.54 -12.78 -4.14
CA SER A 151 -2.36 -11.50 -4.84
C SER A 151 -1.12 -11.47 -5.72
N GLY A 152 -0.10 -12.31 -5.46
CA GLY A 152 1.21 -12.24 -6.13
C GLY A 152 1.92 -10.88 -6.01
N CYS A 153 1.41 -9.98 -5.16
CA CYS A 153 1.79 -8.59 -5.06
C CYS A 153 1.70 -8.15 -3.59
N TYR A 154 2.78 -8.34 -2.83
CA TYR A 154 2.79 -8.09 -1.38
C TYR A 154 4.20 -7.83 -0.84
N ILE A 155 4.27 -7.32 0.38
CA ILE A 155 5.51 -7.20 1.14
C ILE A 155 5.56 -8.21 2.30
N LEU A 156 6.77 -8.61 2.63
CA LEU A 156 7.10 -9.43 3.79
C LEU A 156 7.95 -8.59 4.74
N TYR A 157 7.57 -8.53 6.01
CA TYR A 157 8.38 -7.99 7.08
C TYR A 157 8.95 -9.13 7.92
N ASP A 158 10.27 -9.22 7.90
CA ASP A 158 11.06 -10.13 8.73
C ASP A 158 11.63 -9.34 9.92
N PRO A 159 11.20 -9.62 11.16
CA PRO A 159 11.72 -8.95 12.35
C PRO A 159 13.19 -9.33 12.62
N ALA A 160 13.86 -8.55 13.47
CA ALA A 160 15.20 -8.89 13.95
C ALA A 160 15.18 -10.23 14.73
N LEU A 161 16.21 -11.06 14.51
CA LEU A 161 16.31 -12.41 15.08
C LEU A 161 17.41 -12.55 16.14
N ALA A 162 18.31 -11.57 16.24
CA ALA A 162 19.35 -11.49 17.26
C ALA A 162 19.65 -10.03 17.64
N PRO A 163 20.34 -9.79 18.77
CA PRO A 163 20.80 -8.46 19.13
C PRO A 163 21.71 -7.87 18.05
N GLY A 164 21.43 -6.65 17.62
CA GLY A 164 22.17 -5.96 16.56
C GLY A 164 21.70 -6.26 15.12
N ASP A 165 20.79 -7.22 14.93
CA ASP A 165 20.14 -7.42 13.63
C ASP A 165 19.17 -6.28 13.32
N SER A 166 18.99 -5.98 12.04
CA SER A 166 17.93 -5.09 11.55
C SER A 166 16.84 -5.88 10.86
N PRO A 167 15.57 -5.46 10.94
CA PRO A 167 14.49 -6.09 10.20
C PRO A 167 14.66 -5.86 8.70
N SER A 168 14.11 -6.76 7.89
CA SER A 168 14.14 -6.66 6.43
C SER A 168 12.74 -6.64 5.82
N ILE A 169 12.60 -5.92 4.71
CA ILE A 169 11.41 -5.94 3.86
C ILE A 169 11.74 -6.66 2.56
N SER A 170 10.99 -7.71 2.24
CA SER A 170 11.03 -8.36 0.93
C SER A 170 9.79 -7.99 0.12
N TYR A 171 9.95 -7.83 -1.19
CA TYR A 171 8.87 -7.45 -2.11
C TYR A 171 8.60 -8.60 -3.07
N ILE A 172 7.35 -9.05 -3.14
CA ILE A 172 6.86 -10.01 -4.13
C ILE A 172 5.96 -9.24 -5.09
N THR A 173 6.31 -9.22 -6.37
CA THR A 173 5.66 -8.39 -7.39
C THR A 173 5.41 -9.16 -8.68
N THR A 174 5.09 -10.46 -8.58
CA THR A 174 4.88 -11.32 -9.75
C THR A 174 3.59 -10.99 -10.47
N ASP A 175 2.54 -10.64 -9.72
CA ASP A 175 1.18 -10.42 -10.24
C ASP A 175 0.57 -9.09 -9.73
N CYS A 176 1.43 -8.09 -9.55
CA CYS A 176 0.99 -6.70 -9.43
C CYS A 176 0.42 -6.22 -10.77
#